data_AF-A0A942DQQ3-F1
#
_entry.id   AF-A0A942DQQ3-F1
#
_cell.length_a   1.000
_cell.length_b   1.000
_cell.length_c   1.000
_cell.angle_alpha   90.00
_cell.angle_beta   90.00
_cell.angle_gamma   90.00
#
_symmetry.space_group_name_H-M   'P 1'
#
loop_
_entity.id
_entity.type
_entity.pdbx_description
1 polymer ?
#
loop_
_entity_poly.entity_id
_entity_poly.type
_entity_poly.pdbx_seq_one_letter_code
_entity_poly.pdbx_strand_id
1 'polypeptide(L)'
;MLVRSFLYKKAARSIRKKGVLAYLRALQVLRKSLAGSVLLFVFLQLMVVGFIGSIVVGVFLIPQDLEVRLWILLGVFGVFFLLPFVILLFIFSERVWYRLSGAEKMVAELRE
;
A
#
# COMPACT_ATOMS: atom_id res chain seq x y z
N MET A 1 -36.45 -27.97 -28.35
CA MET A 1 -36.24 -27.50 -26.95
C MET A 1 -34.85 -27.85 -26.38
N LEU A 2 -34.30 -29.05 -26.64
CA LEU A 2 -32.98 -29.50 -26.10
C LEU A 2 -31.76 -28.65 -26.52
N VAL A 3 -31.76 -28.10 -27.74
CA VAL A 3 -30.64 -27.27 -28.24
C VAL A 3 -30.52 -25.94 -27.48
N ARG A 4 -31.66 -25.33 -27.09
CA ARG A 4 -31.68 -24.09 -26.29
C ARG A 4 -31.10 -24.32 -24.88
N SER A 5 -31.43 -25.43 -24.21
CA SER A 5 -30.93 -25.70 -22.86
C SER A 5 -29.41 -26.00 -22.84
N PHE A 6 -28.89 -26.62 -23.91
CA PHE A 6 -27.45 -26.86 -24.08
C PHE A 6 -26.67 -25.55 -24.32
N LEU A 7 -27.23 -24.64 -25.12
CA LEU A 7 -26.66 -23.29 -25.36
C LEU A 7 -26.65 -22.44 -24.08
N TYR A 8 -27.73 -22.46 -23.29
CA TYR A 8 -27.79 -21.78 -21.98
C TYR A 8 -26.76 -22.31 -20.98
N LYS A 9 -26.61 -23.65 -20.88
CA LYS A 9 -25.57 -24.26 -20.03
C LYS A 9 -24.15 -23.88 -20.48
N LYS A 10 -23.90 -23.79 -21.80
CA LYS A 10 -22.60 -23.39 -22.35
C LYS A 10 -22.31 -21.90 -22.11
N ALA A 11 -23.33 -21.03 -22.23
CA ALA A 11 -23.25 -19.60 -21.93
C ALA A 11 -23.02 -19.34 -20.43
N ALA A 12 -23.76 -20.00 -19.54
CA ALA A 12 -23.56 -19.91 -18.09
C ALA A 12 -22.16 -20.38 -17.66
N ARG A 13 -21.63 -21.44 -18.29
CA ARG A 13 -20.28 -21.94 -18.04
C ARG A 13 -19.20 -20.98 -18.55
N SER A 14 -19.45 -20.26 -19.65
CA SER A 14 -18.59 -19.19 -20.18
C SER A 14 -18.54 -17.97 -19.25
N ILE A 15 -19.70 -17.54 -18.73
CA ILE A 15 -19.81 -16.42 -17.77
C ILE A 15 -19.10 -16.77 -16.46
N ARG A 16 -19.29 -18.01 -15.95
CA ARG A 16 -18.56 -18.49 -14.77
C ARG A 16 -17.05 -18.53 -14.99
N LYS A 17 -16.58 -18.98 -16.15
CA LYS A 17 -15.15 -18.95 -16.50
C LYS A 17 -14.59 -17.52 -16.53
N LYS A 18 -15.34 -16.57 -17.12
CA LYS A 18 -14.93 -15.15 -17.14
C LYS A 18 -14.88 -14.55 -15.73
N GLY A 19 -15.84 -14.85 -14.87
CA GLY A 19 -15.85 -14.41 -13.47
C GLY A 19 -14.66 -14.97 -12.67
N VAL A 20 -14.36 -16.26 -12.82
CA VAL A 20 -13.19 -16.88 -12.19
C VAL A 20 -11.88 -16.29 -12.72
N LEU A 21 -11.79 -16.01 -14.03
CA LEU A 21 -10.61 -15.39 -14.63
C LEU A 21 -10.41 -13.94 -14.13
N ALA A 22 -11.50 -13.18 -13.97
CA ALA A 22 -11.47 -11.84 -13.42
C ALA A 22 -11.02 -11.85 -11.96
N TYR A 23 -11.56 -12.78 -11.15
CA TYR A 23 -11.13 -12.98 -9.76
C TYR A 23 -9.65 -13.35 -9.66
N LEU A 24 -9.15 -14.26 -10.49
CA LEU A 24 -7.74 -14.64 -10.52
C LEU A 24 -6.83 -13.47 -10.96
N ARG A 25 -7.26 -12.67 -11.93
CA ARG A 25 -6.52 -11.46 -12.33
C ARG A 25 -6.49 -10.42 -11.22
N ALA A 26 -7.61 -10.19 -10.55
CA ALA A 26 -7.67 -9.31 -9.38
C ALA A 26 -6.72 -9.80 -8.28
N LEU A 27 -6.72 -11.10 -7.99
CA LEU A 27 -5.83 -11.71 -7.00
C LEU A 27 -4.34 -11.58 -7.39
N GLN A 28 -4.01 -11.70 -8.68
CA GLN A 28 -2.65 -11.48 -9.18
C GLN A 28 -2.21 -10.02 -9.09
N VAL A 29 -3.09 -9.08 -9.43
CA VAL A 29 -2.82 -7.65 -9.28
C VAL A 29 -2.62 -7.31 -7.81
N LEU A 30 -3.45 -7.85 -6.92
CA LEU A 30 -3.38 -7.62 -5.48
C LEU A 30 -2.10 -8.20 -4.87
N ARG A 31 -1.64 -9.38 -5.32
CA ARG A 31 -0.35 -9.94 -4.91
C ARG A 31 0.84 -9.10 -5.41
N LYS A 32 0.79 -8.62 -6.65
CA LYS A 32 1.85 -7.76 -7.21
C LYS A 32 1.87 -6.40 -6.54
N SER A 33 0.73 -5.83 -6.20
CA SER A 33 0.67 -4.56 -5.47
C SER A 33 1.20 -4.73 -4.05
N LEU A 34 0.83 -5.81 -3.34
CA LEU A 34 1.40 -6.13 -2.03
C LEU A 34 2.92 -6.30 -2.08
N ALA A 35 3.43 -7.10 -3.02
CA ALA A 35 4.87 -7.28 -3.18
C ALA A 35 5.57 -5.95 -3.52
N GLY A 36 4.98 -5.13 -4.38
CA GLY A 36 5.47 -3.80 -4.72
C GLY A 36 5.49 -2.87 -3.51
N SER A 37 4.43 -2.85 -2.70
CA SER A 37 4.34 -2.06 -1.48
C SER A 37 5.37 -2.48 -0.44
N VAL A 38 5.60 -3.79 -0.25
CA VAL A 38 6.63 -4.29 0.66
C VAL A 38 8.03 -3.88 0.18
N LEU A 39 8.32 -4.05 -1.11
CA LEU A 39 9.61 -3.68 -1.68
C LEU A 39 9.87 -2.17 -1.52
N LEU A 40 8.87 -1.35 -1.83
CA LEU A 40 8.94 0.10 -1.74
C LEU A 40 9.11 0.53 -0.28
N PHE A 41 8.43 -0.13 0.66
CA PHE A 41 8.60 0.11 2.09
C PHE A 41 10.03 -0.21 2.57
N VAL A 42 10.59 -1.36 2.19
CA VAL A 42 11.97 -1.72 2.54
C VAL A 42 12.97 -0.72 1.96
N PHE A 43 12.78 -0.31 0.71
CA PHE A 43 13.63 0.69 0.07
C PHE A 43 13.56 2.05 0.79
N LEU A 44 12.36 2.48 1.17
CA LEU A 44 12.15 3.72 1.90
C LEU A 44 12.83 3.68 3.28
N GLN A 45 12.75 2.55 3.98
CA GLN A 45 13.45 2.33 5.26
C GLN A 45 14.97 2.44 5.10
N LEU A 46 15.56 1.82 4.06
CA LEU A 46 17.00 1.93 3.80
C LEU A 46 17.44 3.37 3.51
N MET A 47 16.66 4.12 2.72
CA MET A 47 16.93 5.53 2.46
C MET A 47 16.85 6.37 3.74
N VAL A 48 15.82 6.16 4.56
CA VAL A 48 15.64 6.88 5.83
C VAL A 48 16.81 6.58 6.77
N VAL A 49 17.23 5.32 6.92
CA VAL A 49 18.37 4.95 7.75
C VAL A 49 19.67 5.60 7.27
N GLY A 50 19.94 5.57 5.96
CA GLY A 50 21.14 6.21 5.39
C GLY A 50 21.14 7.74 5.59
N PHE A 51 19.99 8.37 5.43
CA PHE A 51 19.83 9.81 5.65
C PHE A 51 19.96 10.20 7.14
N ILE A 52 19.38 9.40 8.03
CA ILE A 52 19.56 9.53 9.48
C ILE A 52 21.04 9.45 9.84
N GLY A 53 21.75 8.43 9.33
CA GLY A 53 23.18 8.26 9.58
C GLY A 53 24.02 9.44 9.10
N SER A 54 23.73 10.00 7.92
CA SER A 54 24.46 11.15 7.39
C SER A 54 24.24 12.41 8.21
N ILE A 55 23.03 12.64 8.74
CA ILE A 55 22.76 13.76 9.66
C ILE A 55 23.53 13.58 10.96
N VAL A 56 23.54 12.39 11.55
CA VAL A 56 24.29 12.13 12.80
C VAL A 56 25.75 12.47 12.62
N VAL A 57 26.35 11.94 11.56
CA VAL A 57 27.75 12.22 11.22
C VAL A 57 27.96 13.72 10.99
N GLY A 58 27.07 14.37 10.25
CA GLY A 58 27.11 15.80 9.99
C GLY A 58 27.06 16.64 11.28
N VAL A 59 26.14 16.35 12.19
CA VAL A 59 26.01 17.06 13.48
C VAL A 59 27.22 16.79 14.38
N PHE A 60 27.80 15.59 14.34
CA PHE A 60 29.00 15.26 15.12
C PHE A 60 30.26 15.97 14.62
N LEU A 61 30.32 16.36 13.34
CA LEU A 61 31.42 17.15 12.78
C LEU A 61 31.37 18.63 13.18
N ILE A 62 30.24 19.13 13.67
CA ILE A 62 30.11 20.52 14.10
C ILE A 62 30.77 20.69 15.48
N PRO A 63 31.69 21.65 15.69
CA PRO A 63 32.34 21.90 16.97
C PRO A 63 31.39 22.67 17.91
N GLN A 64 30.36 21.98 18.40
CA GLN A 64 29.36 22.49 19.35
C GLN A 64 29.29 21.61 20.60
N ASP A 65 28.69 22.09 21.68
CA ASP A 65 28.48 21.31 22.89
C ASP A 65 27.57 20.09 22.65
N LEU A 66 27.84 19.00 23.38
CA LEU A 66 27.14 17.72 23.20
C LEU A 66 25.63 17.86 23.42
N GLU A 67 25.22 18.67 24.40
CA GLU A 67 23.81 18.90 24.72
C GLU A 67 23.04 19.54 23.55
N VAL A 68 23.62 20.55 22.90
CA VAL A 68 23.03 21.22 21.73
C VAL A 68 22.90 20.24 20.57
N ARG A 69 23.91 19.40 20.34
CA ARG A 69 23.87 18.35 19.31
C ARG A 69 22.70 17.39 19.52
N LEU A 70 22.51 16.93 20.75
CA LEU A 70 21.44 15.98 21.10
C LEU A 70 20.04 16.58 20.85
N TRP A 71 19.82 17.85 21.16
CA TRP A 71 18.56 18.54 20.86
C TRP A 71 18.30 18.66 19.36
N ILE A 72 19.32 18.98 18.57
CA ILE A 72 19.21 19.03 17.10
C ILE A 72 18.86 17.64 16.54
N LEU A 73 19.59 16.61 16.98
CA LEU A 73 19.35 15.22 16.60
C LEU A 73 17.94 14.76 16.96
N LEU A 74 17.46 15.07 18.17
CA LEU A 74 16.12 14.74 18.63
C LEU A 74 15.04 15.39 17.75
N GLY A 75 15.17 16.69 17.47
CA GLY A 75 14.21 17.42 16.65
C GLY A 75 14.16 16.87 15.22
N VAL A 76 15.31 16.63 14.61
CA VAL A 76 15.39 16.08 13.25
C VAL A 76 14.80 14.67 13.21
N PHE A 77 15.20 13.77 14.12
CA PHE A 77 14.65 12.42 14.16
C PHE A 77 13.16 12.36 14.46
N GLY A 78 12.66 13.25 15.34
CA GLY A 78 11.24 13.36 15.62
C GLY A 78 10.43 13.64 14.34
N VAL A 79 10.89 14.60 13.53
CA VAL A 79 10.24 14.93 12.24
C VAL A 79 10.35 13.77 11.25
N PHE A 80 11.53 13.15 11.12
CA PHE A 80 11.74 12.02 10.22
C PHE A 80 10.95 10.77 10.60
N PHE A 81 10.59 10.61 11.86
CA PHE A 81 9.70 9.55 12.31
C PHE A 81 8.22 9.89 12.04
N LEU A 82 7.79 11.09 12.43
CA LEU A 82 6.38 11.50 12.34
C LEU A 82 5.86 11.54 10.89
N LEU A 83 6.65 12.06 9.96
CA LEU A 83 6.23 12.28 8.57
C LEU A 83 5.87 10.96 7.84
N PRO A 84 6.74 9.93 7.78
CA PRO A 84 6.38 8.64 7.19
C PRO A 84 5.34 7.89 8.03
N PHE A 85 5.31 8.07 9.36
CA PHE A 85 4.28 7.45 10.22
C PHE A 85 2.87 7.92 9.83
N VAL A 86 2.68 9.22 9.61
CA VAL A 86 1.39 9.77 9.13
C VAL A 86 1.04 9.25 7.73
N ILE A 87 2.02 9.16 6.83
CA ILE A 87 1.81 8.61 5.49
C ILE A 87 1.40 7.13 5.57
N LEU A 88 2.04 6.34 6.43
CA LEU A 88 1.68 4.93 6.66
C LEU A 88 0.27 4.79 7.20
N LEU A 89 -0.12 5.60 8.19
CA LEU A 89 -1.49 5.61 8.70
C LEU A 89 -2.52 5.93 7.60
N PHE A 90 -2.18 6.83 6.68
CA PHE A 90 -3.04 7.16 5.55
C PHE A 90 -3.13 6.01 4.53
N ILE A 91 -1.99 5.42 4.16
CA ILE A 91 -1.92 4.32 3.20
C ILE A 91 -2.59 3.05 3.76
N PHE A 92 -2.43 2.74 5.04
CA PHE A 92 -3.05 1.56 5.65
C PHE A 92 -4.51 1.78 6.09
N SER A 93 -5.07 2.97 5.90
CA SER A 93 -6.46 3.23 6.22
C SER A 93 -7.39 2.42 5.31
N GLU A 94 -8.08 1.44 5.90
CA GLU A 94 -9.08 0.61 5.20
C GLU A 94 -10.15 1.46 4.52
N ARG A 95 -10.55 2.61 5.11
CA ARG A 95 -11.52 3.53 4.50
C ARG A 95 -11.05 4.07 3.15
N VAL A 96 -9.76 4.36 3.01
CA VAL A 96 -9.18 4.89 1.77
C VAL A 96 -9.16 3.81 0.69
N TRP A 97 -8.76 2.59 1.05
CA TRP A 97 -8.80 1.44 0.14
C TRP A 97 -10.21 1.00 -0.24
N TYR A 98 -11.17 1.07 0.67
CA TYR A 98 -12.57 0.73 0.41
C TYR A 98 -13.20 1.68 -0.62
N ARG A 99 -12.86 2.97 -0.55
CA ARG A 99 -13.29 3.98 -1.54
C ARG A 99 -12.57 3.83 -2.88
N LEU A 100 -11.26 3.60 -2.87
CA LEU A 100 -10.43 3.47 -4.09
C LEU A 100 -10.69 2.18 -4.87
N SER A 101 -10.99 1.07 -4.18
CA SER A 101 -11.26 -0.22 -4.83
C SER A 101 -12.59 -0.26 -5.59
N GLY A 102 -13.45 0.75 -5.45
CA GLY A 102 -14.78 0.77 -6.04
C GLY A 102 -15.73 -0.24 -5.41
N ALA A 103 -15.33 -0.89 -4.31
CA ALA A 103 -16.18 -1.83 -3.56
C ALA A 103 -17.47 -1.16 -3.08
N GLU A 104 -17.44 0.14 -2.80
CA GLU A 104 -18.61 0.96 -2.48
C GLU A 104 -19.70 0.88 -3.57
N LYS A 105 -19.33 0.85 -4.85
CA LYS A 105 -20.28 0.74 -5.97
C LYS A 105 -20.84 -0.67 -6.13
N MET A 106 -20.00 -1.69 -5.94
CA MET A 106 -20.43 -3.10 -5.99
C MET A 106 -21.41 -3.44 -4.85
N VAL A 107 -21.18 -2.90 -3.65
CA VAL A 107 -22.07 -3.09 -2.49
C VAL A 107 -23.38 -2.31 -2.65
N ALA A 108 -23.34 -1.14 -3.30
CA ALA A 108 -24.54 -0.38 -3.62
C ALA A 108 -25.43 -1.08 -4.66
N GLU A 109 -24.85 -1.61 -5.75
CA GLU A 109 -25.59 -2.40 -6.76
C GLU A 109 -26.18 -3.70 -6.22
N LEU A 110 -25.62 -4.25 -5.13
CA LEU A 110 -26.13 -5.47 -4.48
C LEU A 110 -27.27 -5.19 -3.48
N ARG A 111 -27.55 -3.92 -3.16
CA ARG A 111 -28.58 -3.51 -2.20
C ARG A 111 -29.88 -3.07 -2.88
N GLU A 112 -29.85 -2.82 -4.19
CA GLU A 112 -31.00 -2.61 -5.07
C GLU A 112 -31.45 -3.93 -5.71
#